data_AF-A0A9D8DG28-F1
#
_entry.id   AF-A0A9D8DG28-F1
#
_cell.length_a   1.000
_cell.length_b   1.000
_cell.length_c   1.000
_cell.angle_alpha   90.00
_cell.angle_beta   90.00
_cell.angle_gamma   90.00
#
_symmetry.space_group_name_H-M   'P 1'
#
loop_
_entity.id
_entity.type
_entity.pdbx_description
1 polymer ?
#
loop_
_entity_poly.entity_id
_entity_poly.type
_entity_poly.pdbx_seq_one_letter_code
_entity_poly.pdbx_strand_id
1 'polypeptide(L)'
;MRPIGVFDDRTSRRHALKELLRGAARGAQELATPLGLDLGLGRAPVRRRIERPQERSVQGSASRGAVSVERLLDWATDAGLGQRSDAILRLAVPSLRAVPDTGRCPPPGRSRMGGEPSLTDAGLWPRQGERHLPFLAQFELPEAPGGEPDGLALAGPGLLLVFLAPPEPGGIAVTDSGSCRVLWLPGEGERKAGRRRGRSGRSLHISRELTLPRAWYSGVGALELSDEERRAWEQLRSRLAKAQGVELHDKVDGSLVLNRLFGYPDERRGDMRLICELLDLGADLEGGLARNHPLAERAQAGAGRWRLLAQISRGDPSAPAWAGKDRRLYLWIDEDSLRIRDFSRVRALLR
;
A
#
# COMPACT_ATOMS: atom_id res chain seq x y z
N MET A 1 49.98 28.19 -1.67
CA MET A 1 48.88 27.45 -2.36
C MET A 1 47.87 26.97 -1.32
N ARG A 2 46.71 27.62 -1.28
CA ARG A 2 45.49 27.22 -0.54
C ARG A 2 44.30 27.42 -1.50
N PRO A 3 43.25 26.59 -1.43
CA PRO A 3 42.30 26.43 -2.52
C PRO A 3 41.17 27.47 -2.50
N ILE A 4 40.69 27.77 -3.69
CA ILE A 4 39.56 28.64 -4.03
C ILE A 4 38.26 27.87 -3.75
N GLY A 5 37.37 28.47 -2.95
CA GLY A 5 36.05 27.94 -2.65
C GLY A 5 35.08 28.15 -3.81
N VAL A 6 34.37 27.09 -4.20
CA VAL A 6 33.26 27.11 -5.14
C VAL A 6 31.98 27.47 -4.35
N PHE A 7 31.42 28.64 -4.60
CA PHE A 7 30.15 29.10 -4.03
C PHE A 7 28.93 28.60 -4.83
N ASP A 8 27.86 28.28 -4.11
CA ASP A 8 26.58 27.73 -4.54
C ASP A 8 25.71 28.75 -5.34
N ASP A 9 25.53 28.48 -6.64
CA ASP A 9 24.82 29.33 -7.63
C ASP A 9 23.26 29.16 -7.60
N ARG A 10 22.70 28.24 -6.81
CA ARG A 10 21.23 28.01 -6.81
C ARG A 10 20.46 28.94 -5.87
N THR A 11 21.10 29.40 -4.81
CA THR A 11 20.48 30.26 -3.80
C THR A 11 20.40 31.71 -4.27
N SER A 12 21.35 32.13 -5.11
CA SER A 12 21.43 33.48 -5.69
C SER A 12 20.30 33.78 -6.69
N ARG A 13 19.96 32.83 -7.58
CA ARG A 13 18.94 33.03 -8.62
C ARG A 13 17.52 33.16 -8.08
N ARG A 14 17.18 32.43 -7.01
CA ARG A 14 15.86 32.54 -6.35
C ARG A 14 15.70 33.86 -5.60
N HIS A 15 16.78 34.38 -5.03
CA HIS A 15 16.78 35.68 -4.38
C HIS A 15 16.66 36.81 -5.41
N ALA A 16 17.42 36.74 -6.50
CA ALA A 16 17.34 37.68 -7.61
C ALA A 16 15.94 37.73 -8.24
N LEU A 17 15.31 36.57 -8.48
CA LEU A 17 13.94 36.51 -9.02
C LEU A 17 12.89 37.10 -8.06
N LYS A 18 13.04 36.89 -6.75
CA LYS A 18 12.14 37.49 -5.74
C LYS A 18 12.28 39.01 -5.68
N GLU A 19 13.49 39.54 -5.77
CA GLU A 19 13.72 40.99 -5.78
C GLU A 19 13.24 41.63 -7.09
N LEU A 20 13.39 40.96 -8.24
CA LEU A 20 12.89 41.43 -9.54
C LEU A 20 11.34 41.48 -9.55
N LEU A 21 10.67 40.47 -8.98
CA LEU A 21 9.21 40.46 -8.83
C LEU A 21 8.71 41.53 -7.83
N ARG A 22 9.47 41.79 -6.76
CA ARG A 22 9.15 42.88 -5.81
C ARG A 22 9.39 44.27 -6.40
N GLY A 23 10.38 44.42 -7.28
CA GLY A 23 10.64 45.64 -8.02
C GLY A 23 9.54 45.94 -9.05
N ALA A 24 9.10 44.92 -9.80
CA ALA A 24 8.01 45.04 -10.76
C ALA A 24 6.66 45.40 -10.08
N ALA A 25 6.38 44.81 -8.91
CA ALA A 25 5.18 45.14 -8.14
C ALA A 25 5.18 46.58 -7.59
N ARG A 26 6.35 47.11 -7.17
CA ARG A 26 6.48 48.50 -6.72
C ARG A 26 6.35 49.50 -7.87
N GLY A 27 6.97 49.23 -9.02
CA GLY A 27 6.87 50.09 -10.20
C GLY A 27 5.43 50.20 -10.75
N ALA A 28 4.65 49.12 -10.69
CA ALA A 28 3.25 49.13 -11.11
C ALA A 28 2.35 49.98 -10.16
N GLN A 29 2.73 50.09 -8.88
CA GLN A 29 1.95 50.81 -7.88
C GLN A 29 2.26 52.33 -7.87
N GLU A 30 3.51 52.71 -8.17
CA GLU A 30 3.91 54.11 -8.32
C GLU A 30 3.34 54.78 -9.58
N LEU A 31 3.10 54.03 -10.66
CA LEU A 31 2.47 54.54 -11.89
C LEU A 31 0.94 54.67 -11.82
N ALA A 32 0.27 53.95 -10.90
CA ALA A 32 -1.19 53.97 -10.78
C ALA A 32 -1.73 55.16 -9.97
N THR A 33 -0.91 55.77 -9.12
CA THR A 33 -1.34 56.80 -8.14
C THR A 33 -1.69 58.15 -8.78
N PRO A 34 -1.00 58.64 -9.83
CA PRO A 34 -1.37 59.91 -10.49
C PRO A 34 -2.59 59.80 -11.41
N LEU A 35 -3.04 58.59 -11.75
CA LEU A 35 -4.07 58.34 -12.79
C LEU A 35 -5.46 58.04 -12.23
N GLY A 36 -5.66 58.06 -10.91
CA GLY A 36 -6.98 57.86 -10.30
C GLY A 36 -7.63 56.51 -10.57
N LEU A 37 -6.85 55.49 -10.98
CA LEU A 37 -7.35 54.14 -11.19
C LEU A 37 -7.36 53.39 -9.84
N ASP A 38 -8.55 53.25 -9.26
CA ASP A 38 -8.76 52.37 -8.12
C ASP A 38 -8.65 50.91 -8.56
N LEU A 39 -7.50 50.28 -8.29
CA LEU A 39 -7.26 48.87 -8.56
C LEU A 39 -7.85 47.93 -7.50
N GLY A 40 -8.74 48.40 -6.61
CA GLY A 40 -9.58 47.53 -5.79
C GLY A 40 -8.79 46.59 -4.88
N LEU A 41 -7.64 47.02 -4.35
CA LEU A 41 -6.86 46.25 -3.37
C LEU A 41 -7.34 46.52 -1.92
N GLY A 42 -8.65 46.64 -1.74
CA GLY A 42 -9.31 46.81 -0.45
C GLY A 42 -10.07 45.54 -0.06
N ARG A 43 -9.62 44.92 1.04
CA ARG A 43 -10.06 43.64 1.65
C ARG A 43 -9.42 42.40 1.02
N ALA A 44 -8.52 41.79 1.79
CA ALA A 44 -8.06 40.43 1.54
C ALA A 44 -9.30 39.54 1.29
N PRO A 45 -9.35 38.79 0.18
CA PRO A 45 -10.46 37.88 -0.06
C PRO A 45 -10.49 36.93 1.13
N VAL A 46 -11.64 36.92 1.84
CA VAL A 46 -12.00 35.81 2.73
C VAL A 46 -11.64 34.57 1.94
N ARG A 47 -10.65 33.80 2.42
CA ARG A 47 -10.26 32.55 1.78
C ARG A 47 -11.52 31.70 1.73
N ARG A 48 -12.25 31.75 0.62
CA ARG A 48 -13.26 30.76 0.29
C ARG A 48 -12.47 29.47 0.37
N ARG A 49 -12.75 28.72 1.42
CA ARG A 49 -12.30 27.34 1.56
C ARG A 49 -12.80 26.72 0.27
N ILE A 50 -11.92 26.56 -0.72
CA ILE A 50 -12.22 25.74 -1.87
C ILE A 50 -12.45 24.39 -1.21
N GLU A 51 -13.72 24.04 -1.02
CA GLU A 51 -14.12 22.71 -0.64
C GLU A 51 -13.56 21.84 -1.76
N ARG A 52 -12.39 21.25 -1.50
CA ARG A 52 -11.83 20.24 -2.37
C ARG A 52 -12.95 19.23 -2.54
N PRO A 53 -13.35 18.89 -3.79
CA PRO A 53 -14.34 17.87 -4.03
C PRO A 53 -14.02 16.68 -3.12
N GLN A 54 -14.96 16.29 -2.27
CA GLN A 54 -14.82 15.07 -1.50
C GLN A 54 -14.76 13.94 -2.52
N GLU A 55 -13.55 13.46 -2.80
CA GLU A 55 -13.35 12.28 -3.63
C GLU A 55 -14.19 11.16 -3.03
N ARG A 56 -15.04 10.56 -3.87
CA ARG A 56 -15.89 9.45 -3.46
C ARG A 56 -14.98 8.31 -3.00
N SER A 57 -15.27 7.77 -1.83
CA SER A 57 -14.66 6.53 -1.37
C SER A 57 -15.64 5.41 -1.63
N VAL A 58 -15.14 4.30 -2.20
CA VAL A 58 -15.90 3.09 -2.45
C VAL A 58 -15.42 2.05 -1.46
N GLN A 59 -16.29 1.57 -0.59
CA GLN A 59 -15.96 0.47 0.32
C GLN A 59 -15.87 -0.83 -0.49
N GLY A 60 -14.75 -1.55 -0.40
CA GLY A 60 -14.60 -2.82 -1.09
C GLY A 60 -15.52 -3.89 -0.52
N SER A 61 -16.09 -4.70 -1.42
CA SER A 61 -16.98 -5.80 -1.08
C SER A 61 -16.21 -7.08 -0.74
N ALA A 62 -16.83 -7.91 0.10
CA ALA A 62 -16.39 -9.29 0.30
C ALA A 62 -16.59 -10.09 -0.98
N SER A 63 -15.70 -11.04 -1.24
CA SER A 63 -15.85 -11.98 -2.36
C SER A 63 -17.02 -12.94 -2.09
N ARG A 64 -17.81 -13.21 -3.12
CA ARG A 64 -18.91 -14.20 -3.08
C ARG A 64 -18.43 -15.64 -3.22
N GLY A 65 -17.14 -15.83 -3.48
CA GLY A 65 -16.49 -17.11 -3.72
C GLY A 65 -15.36 -16.97 -4.73
N ALA A 66 -14.26 -17.68 -4.50
CA ALA A 66 -13.15 -17.70 -5.44
C ALA A 66 -13.55 -18.47 -6.71
N VAL A 67 -13.29 -17.87 -7.88
CA VAL A 67 -13.41 -18.58 -9.16
C VAL A 67 -12.31 -19.64 -9.23
N SER A 68 -12.65 -20.83 -9.73
CA SER A 68 -11.67 -21.92 -9.89
C SER A 68 -10.69 -21.62 -11.03
N VAL A 69 -9.52 -22.26 -10.96
CA VAL A 69 -8.45 -22.07 -11.94
C VAL A 69 -8.87 -22.59 -13.32
N GLU A 70 -9.57 -23.72 -13.38
CA GLU A 70 -10.07 -24.31 -14.63
C GLU A 70 -11.00 -23.33 -15.34
N ARG A 71 -11.95 -22.75 -14.60
CA ARG A 71 -12.87 -21.77 -15.15
C ARG A 71 -12.17 -20.49 -15.62
N LEU A 72 -11.09 -20.09 -14.95
CA LEU A 72 -10.27 -18.96 -15.41
C LEU A 72 -9.58 -19.27 -16.73
N LEU A 73 -9.05 -20.49 -16.90
CA LEU A 73 -8.40 -20.93 -18.14
C LEU A 73 -9.36 -21.07 -19.32
N ASP A 74 -10.58 -21.54 -19.07
CA ASP A 74 -11.63 -21.56 -20.09
C ASP A 74 -11.90 -20.14 -20.62
N TRP A 75 -12.07 -19.17 -19.71
CA TRP A 75 -12.28 -17.77 -20.10
C TRP A 75 -11.06 -17.15 -20.78
N ALA A 76 -9.86 -17.56 -20.41
CA ALA A 76 -8.65 -17.12 -21.09
C ALA A 76 -8.62 -17.63 -22.53
N THR A 77 -8.97 -18.89 -22.74
CA THR A 77 -9.07 -19.50 -24.08
C THR A 77 -10.11 -18.78 -24.93
N ASP A 78 -11.31 -18.54 -24.40
CA ASP A 78 -12.38 -17.79 -25.06
C ASP A 78 -11.93 -16.37 -25.47
N ALA A 79 -11.06 -15.74 -24.67
CA ALA A 79 -10.55 -14.39 -24.90
C ALA A 79 -9.33 -14.35 -25.84
N GLY A 80 -8.92 -15.49 -26.42
CA GLY A 80 -7.76 -15.57 -27.31
C GLY A 80 -6.41 -15.66 -26.57
N LEU A 81 -6.40 -15.90 -25.26
CA LEU A 81 -5.20 -16.06 -24.45
C LEU A 81 -4.83 -17.53 -24.19
N GLY A 82 -5.38 -18.48 -24.94
CA GLY A 82 -5.14 -19.91 -24.74
C GLY A 82 -3.65 -20.30 -24.74
N GLN A 83 -2.85 -19.69 -25.62
CA GLN A 83 -1.39 -19.90 -25.68
C GLN A 83 -0.63 -19.34 -24.46
N ARG A 84 -1.30 -18.57 -23.58
CA ARG A 84 -0.74 -17.98 -22.37
C ARG A 84 -1.21 -18.71 -21.09
N SER A 85 -1.86 -19.87 -21.21
CA SER A 85 -2.44 -20.60 -20.08
C SER A 85 -1.45 -20.85 -18.94
N ASP A 86 -0.23 -21.31 -19.23
CA ASP A 86 0.80 -21.53 -18.21
C ASP A 86 1.20 -20.25 -17.48
N ALA A 87 1.26 -19.13 -18.21
CA ALA A 87 1.56 -17.83 -17.61
C ALA A 87 0.40 -17.34 -16.74
N ILE A 88 -0.84 -17.56 -17.19
CA ILE A 88 -2.04 -17.25 -16.40
C ILE A 88 -2.08 -18.08 -15.13
N LEU A 89 -1.79 -19.38 -15.20
CA LEU A 89 -1.68 -20.25 -14.02
C LEU A 89 -0.67 -19.71 -13.01
N ARG A 90 0.53 -19.35 -13.46
CA ARG A 90 1.58 -18.81 -12.57
C ARG A 90 1.26 -17.42 -11.99
N LEU A 91 0.42 -16.64 -12.66
CA LEU A 91 0.06 -15.27 -12.26
C LEU A 91 -1.32 -15.21 -11.59
N ALA A 92 -2.06 -16.31 -11.54
CA ALA A 92 -3.33 -16.41 -10.86
C ALA A 92 -3.06 -16.79 -9.40
N VAL A 93 -3.08 -15.80 -8.52
CA VAL A 93 -2.67 -16.00 -7.12
C VAL A 93 -3.83 -15.73 -6.16
N PRO A 94 -3.97 -16.53 -5.10
CA PRO A 94 -5.02 -16.33 -4.09
C PRO A 94 -4.76 -15.07 -3.26
N SER A 95 -5.85 -14.45 -2.82
CA SER A 95 -5.90 -13.26 -1.95
C SER A 95 -6.99 -13.44 -0.92
N LEU A 96 -6.79 -12.85 0.26
CA LEU A 96 -7.80 -12.75 1.30
C LEU A 96 -8.27 -11.30 1.43
N ARG A 97 -9.51 -11.02 1.05
CA ARG A 97 -10.13 -9.72 1.36
C ARG A 97 -10.52 -9.67 2.82
N ALA A 98 -10.22 -8.55 3.47
CA ALA A 98 -10.59 -8.27 4.84
C ALA A 98 -11.47 -7.01 4.90
N VAL A 99 -12.78 -7.22 4.92
CA VAL A 99 -13.78 -6.15 4.84
C VAL A 99 -14.37 -5.87 6.23
N PRO A 100 -14.47 -4.60 6.67
CA PRO A 100 -15.13 -4.27 7.93
C PRO A 100 -16.56 -4.78 7.98
N ASP A 101 -16.89 -5.46 9.07
CA ASP A 101 -18.25 -5.84 9.41
C ASP A 101 -18.92 -4.71 10.25
N THR A 102 -20.25 -4.74 10.33
CA THR A 102 -21.05 -3.90 11.22
C THR A 102 -21.06 -4.42 12.67
N GLY A 103 -20.55 -5.63 12.89
CA GLY A 103 -20.43 -6.25 14.20
C GLY A 103 -19.47 -5.54 15.17
N ARG A 104 -19.68 -5.79 16.47
CA ARG A 104 -18.78 -5.36 17.55
C ARG A 104 -17.43 -6.07 17.47
N CYS A 105 -16.48 -5.62 18.29
CA CYS A 105 -15.17 -6.26 18.45
C CYS A 105 -15.32 -7.77 18.69
N PRO A 106 -14.74 -8.64 17.85
CA PRO A 106 -14.96 -10.09 17.93
C PRO A 106 -14.19 -10.72 19.10
N PRO A 107 -14.46 -11.98 19.50
CA PRO A 107 -13.70 -12.65 20.56
C PRO A 107 -12.22 -12.84 20.17
N PRO A 108 -11.28 -12.99 21.12
CA PRO A 108 -9.86 -13.17 20.84
C PRO A 108 -9.59 -14.24 19.78
N GLY A 109 -8.59 -13.99 18.94
CA GLY A 109 -8.20 -14.86 17.84
C GLY A 109 -8.88 -14.58 16.49
N ARG A 110 -9.96 -13.80 16.45
CA ARG A 110 -10.65 -13.43 15.21
C ARG A 110 -10.09 -12.18 14.54
N SER A 111 -10.17 -12.12 13.21
CA SER A 111 -9.75 -10.96 12.41
C SER A 111 -10.44 -9.66 12.85
N ARG A 112 -9.66 -8.60 13.04
CA ARG A 112 -10.17 -7.26 13.43
C ARG A 112 -9.19 -6.16 13.07
N MET A 113 -9.69 -4.93 13.06
CA MET A 113 -8.89 -3.70 13.01
C MET A 113 -9.07 -2.91 14.32
N GLY A 114 -7.96 -2.48 14.92
CA GLY A 114 -7.94 -1.84 16.24
C GLY A 114 -8.34 -2.80 17.38
N GLY A 115 -8.55 -2.25 18.58
CA GLY A 115 -8.85 -3.04 19.78
C GLY A 115 -7.59 -3.53 20.50
N GLU A 116 -7.76 -4.64 21.20
CA GLU A 116 -6.67 -5.34 21.91
C GLU A 116 -6.20 -6.53 21.07
N PRO A 117 -4.89 -6.70 20.87
CA PRO A 117 -4.36 -7.85 20.16
C PRO A 117 -4.63 -9.13 20.95
N SER A 118 -4.83 -10.23 20.22
CA SER A 118 -4.90 -11.56 20.80
C SER A 118 -3.49 -12.13 20.94
N LEU A 119 -2.91 -11.98 22.13
CA LEU A 119 -1.57 -12.48 22.46
C LEU A 119 -1.68 -13.68 23.41
N THR A 120 -0.69 -14.57 23.36
CA THR A 120 -0.53 -15.65 24.33
C THR A 120 0.11 -15.14 25.62
N ASP A 121 1.06 -14.20 25.49
CA ASP A 121 1.75 -13.51 26.59
C ASP A 121 1.86 -12.00 26.30
N ALA A 122 1.72 -11.17 27.34
CA ALA A 122 1.95 -9.73 27.27
C ALA A 122 3.41 -9.38 26.91
N GLY A 123 4.37 -10.25 27.23
CA GLY A 123 5.79 -10.09 26.88
C GLY A 123 6.05 -10.08 25.36
N LEU A 124 5.12 -10.59 24.56
CA LEU A 124 5.23 -10.58 23.09
C LEU A 124 4.89 -9.22 22.47
N TRP A 125 4.42 -8.23 23.25
CA TRP A 125 4.04 -6.93 22.70
C TRP A 125 5.25 -6.19 22.13
N PRO A 126 5.32 -5.90 20.81
CA PRO A 126 6.51 -5.32 20.19
C PRO A 126 6.86 -3.94 20.74
N ARG A 127 8.16 -3.67 20.88
CA ARG A 127 8.68 -2.39 21.38
C ARG A 127 9.63 -1.74 20.39
N GLN A 128 9.66 -0.41 20.40
CA GLN A 128 10.69 0.43 19.77
C GLN A 128 11.34 1.27 20.87
N GLY A 129 12.58 0.91 21.21
CA GLY A 129 13.19 1.34 22.47
C GLY A 129 12.30 0.95 23.66
N GLU A 130 12.02 1.89 24.55
CA GLU A 130 11.16 1.66 25.71
C GLU A 130 9.66 1.69 25.41
N ARG A 131 9.23 2.09 24.20
CA ARG A 131 7.81 2.29 23.89
C ARG A 131 7.19 1.06 23.23
N HIS A 132 6.02 0.65 23.72
CA HIS A 132 5.19 -0.35 23.04
C HIS A 132 4.61 0.22 21.75
N LEU A 133 4.71 -0.54 20.67
CA LEU A 133 4.12 -0.17 19.40
C LEU A 133 2.60 -0.28 19.45
N PRO A 134 1.84 0.71 18.96
CA PRO A 134 0.39 0.60 18.84
C PRO A 134 -0.04 -0.58 17.96
N PHE A 135 -1.09 -1.27 18.40
CA PHE A 135 -1.72 -2.35 17.64
C PHE A 135 -2.62 -1.77 16.54
N LEU A 136 -2.47 -2.27 15.32
CA LEU A 136 -3.23 -1.81 14.15
C LEU A 136 -4.31 -2.79 13.73
N ALA A 137 -3.96 -4.06 13.51
CA ALA A 137 -4.87 -5.08 13.00
C ALA A 137 -4.37 -6.49 13.30
N GLN A 138 -5.29 -7.45 13.33
CA GLN A 138 -4.97 -8.88 13.28
C GLN A 138 -5.81 -9.60 12.23
N PHE A 139 -5.24 -10.63 11.63
CA PHE A 139 -5.88 -11.43 10.60
C PHE A 139 -5.71 -12.91 10.93
N GLU A 140 -6.84 -13.57 11.10
CA GLU A 140 -6.93 -15.02 11.19
C GLU A 140 -6.71 -15.59 9.78
N LEU A 141 -5.63 -16.34 9.61
CA LEU A 141 -5.33 -17.03 8.37
C LEU A 141 -5.93 -18.45 8.44
N PRO A 142 -6.78 -18.83 7.47
CA PRO A 142 -7.29 -20.18 7.38
C PRO A 142 -6.18 -21.13 6.90
N GLU A 143 -6.39 -22.43 7.10
CA GLU A 143 -5.59 -23.45 6.45
C GLU A 143 -5.73 -23.33 4.92
N ALA A 144 -4.61 -23.23 4.22
CA ALA A 144 -4.61 -23.19 2.76
C ALA A 144 -4.91 -24.60 2.20
N PRO A 145 -5.71 -24.71 1.12
CA PRO A 145 -5.83 -26.00 0.44
C PRO A 145 -4.45 -26.43 -0.09
N GLY A 146 -4.14 -27.72 0.02
CA GLY A 146 -2.85 -28.26 -0.41
C GLY A 146 -2.59 -27.97 -1.89
N GLY A 147 -1.37 -27.54 -2.21
CA GLY A 147 -0.92 -27.31 -3.59
C GLY A 147 -0.92 -25.85 -4.07
N GLU A 148 -1.29 -24.86 -3.24
CA GLU A 148 -1.14 -23.45 -3.59
C GLU A 148 0.34 -23.00 -3.45
N PRO A 149 1.05 -22.60 -4.52
CA PRO A 149 2.47 -22.25 -4.47
C PRO A 149 2.77 -20.82 -3.97
N ASP A 150 1.84 -20.17 -3.27
CA ASP A 150 1.93 -18.73 -2.95
C ASP A 150 1.66 -18.40 -1.48
N GLY A 151 1.81 -17.12 -1.13
CA GLY A 151 1.97 -16.63 0.25
C GLY A 151 0.95 -17.11 1.29
N LEU A 152 -0.27 -17.47 0.88
CA LEU A 152 -1.28 -18.04 1.76
C LEU A 152 -0.89 -19.44 2.28
N ALA A 153 -0.39 -20.31 1.42
CA ALA A 153 0.09 -21.64 1.80
C ALA A 153 1.37 -21.57 2.63
N LEU A 154 2.26 -20.63 2.30
CA LEU A 154 3.50 -20.44 3.03
C LEU A 154 3.28 -20.00 4.48
N ALA A 155 2.25 -19.18 4.72
CA ALA A 155 1.91 -18.73 6.07
C ALA A 155 1.33 -19.87 6.94
N GLY A 156 0.43 -20.70 6.38
CA GLY A 156 -0.32 -21.71 7.12
C GLY A 156 -1.41 -21.13 8.04
N PRO A 157 -2.12 -21.96 8.83
CA PRO A 157 -3.16 -21.48 9.73
C PRO A 157 -2.57 -20.80 10.98
N GLY A 158 -3.14 -19.66 11.36
CA GLY A 158 -2.66 -18.90 12.51
C GLY A 158 -3.18 -17.46 12.55
N LEU A 159 -2.49 -16.61 13.30
CA LEU A 159 -2.84 -15.22 13.49
C LEU A 159 -1.66 -14.33 13.10
N LEU A 160 -1.89 -13.44 12.15
CA LEU A 160 -0.97 -12.37 11.78
C LEU A 160 -1.36 -11.10 12.55
N LEU A 161 -0.44 -10.50 13.32
CA LEU A 161 -0.69 -9.28 14.07
C LEU A 161 0.21 -8.16 13.55
N VAL A 162 -0.36 -6.98 13.35
CA VAL A 162 0.32 -5.81 12.80
C VAL A 162 0.37 -4.70 13.83
N PHE A 163 1.57 -4.19 14.07
CA PHE A 163 1.85 -3.07 14.96
C PHE A 163 2.58 -1.96 14.20
N LEU A 164 2.27 -0.71 14.52
CA LEU A 164 2.77 0.44 13.77
C LEU A 164 2.97 1.66 14.68
N ALA A 165 4.16 2.24 14.63
CA ALA A 165 4.55 3.46 15.33
C ALA A 165 3.99 4.72 14.64
N PRO A 166 3.51 5.72 15.40
CA PRO A 166 3.31 7.09 14.94
C PRO A 166 4.56 7.96 15.21
N PRO A 167 4.89 8.97 14.36
CA PRO A 167 4.29 9.21 13.04
C PRO A 167 4.60 8.04 12.12
N GLU A 168 3.69 7.77 11.20
CA GLU A 168 3.78 6.55 10.42
C GLU A 168 4.89 6.64 9.37
N PRO A 169 5.66 5.54 9.17
CA PRO A 169 6.82 5.56 8.31
C PRO A 169 6.44 5.85 6.86
N GLY A 170 7.27 6.62 6.15
CA GLY A 170 7.19 6.70 4.69
C GLY A 170 7.55 5.36 4.04
N GLY A 171 8.34 4.56 4.75
CA GLY A 171 8.85 3.27 4.35
C GLY A 171 10.05 3.34 3.42
N ILE A 172 10.66 4.52 3.27
CA ILE A 172 11.72 4.77 2.27
C ILE A 172 13.01 5.28 2.89
N ALA A 173 12.95 5.73 4.14
CA ALA A 173 14.10 6.19 4.89
C ALA A 173 14.66 5.05 5.74
N VAL A 174 15.96 5.05 5.98
CA VAL A 174 16.60 4.10 6.92
C VAL A 174 16.00 4.23 8.33
N THR A 175 15.59 5.44 8.71
CA THR A 175 14.96 5.76 10.00
C THR A 175 13.55 5.16 10.17
N ASP A 176 12.92 4.70 9.09
CA ASP A 176 11.63 4.01 9.14
C ASP A 176 11.75 2.57 9.66
N SER A 177 12.98 2.03 9.74
CA SER A 177 13.23 0.70 10.32
C SER A 177 12.84 0.68 11.79
N GLY A 178 12.02 -0.31 12.19
CA GLY A 178 11.48 -0.35 13.56
C GLY A 178 10.04 0.10 13.69
N SER A 179 9.58 0.95 12.78
CA SER A 179 8.29 1.63 12.88
C SER A 179 7.09 0.73 12.54
N CYS A 180 7.33 -0.46 11.98
CA CYS A 180 6.33 -1.50 11.84
C CYS A 180 6.88 -2.85 12.34
N ARG A 181 6.03 -3.62 13.01
CA ARG A 181 6.30 -4.98 13.45
C ARG A 181 5.13 -5.87 13.13
N VAL A 182 5.44 -7.04 12.58
CA VAL A 182 4.47 -8.08 12.31
C VAL A 182 4.83 -9.30 13.13
N LEU A 183 3.84 -9.85 13.84
CA LEU A 183 3.99 -11.09 14.59
C LEU A 183 3.14 -12.18 13.95
N TRP A 184 3.68 -13.39 13.95
CA TRP A 184 2.98 -14.60 13.58
C TRP A 184 2.78 -15.47 14.81
N LEU A 185 1.53 -15.83 15.08
CA LEU A 185 1.17 -16.80 16.11
C LEU A 185 0.54 -18.02 15.43
N PRO A 186 1.11 -19.22 15.56
CA PRO A 186 0.53 -20.43 14.96
C PRO A 186 -0.87 -20.73 15.53
N GLY A 187 -1.64 -21.55 14.81
CA GLY A 187 -3.04 -21.87 15.11
C GLY A 187 -3.32 -22.53 16.47
N GLU A 188 -2.29 -22.99 17.19
CA GLU A 188 -2.41 -23.73 18.45
C GLU A 188 -2.15 -22.82 19.67
N GLY A 189 -3.06 -22.83 20.65
CA GLY A 189 -2.88 -22.18 21.96
C GLY A 189 -4.06 -21.31 22.41
N GLU A 190 -4.29 -21.27 23.73
CA GLU A 190 -5.27 -20.38 24.34
C GLU A 190 -4.89 -18.91 24.09
N ARG A 191 -5.84 -18.12 23.58
CA ARG A 191 -5.63 -16.71 23.26
C ARG A 191 -6.27 -15.84 24.34
N LYS A 192 -5.50 -14.90 24.89
CA LYS A 192 -6.01 -13.93 25.87
C LYS A 192 -6.06 -12.55 25.22
N ALA A 193 -7.07 -11.77 25.56
CA ALA A 193 -7.09 -10.36 25.20
C ALA A 193 -5.92 -9.66 25.90
N GLY A 194 -5.09 -8.93 25.15
CA GLY A 194 -4.01 -8.14 25.74
C GLY A 194 -4.57 -7.06 26.67
N ARG A 195 -4.07 -6.95 27.91
CA ARG A 195 -4.65 -6.10 28.97
C ARG A 195 -4.34 -4.60 28.83
N ARG A 196 -4.44 -4.02 27.63
CA ARG A 196 -4.22 -2.58 27.39
C ARG A 196 -5.35 -1.99 26.57
N ARG A 197 -6.17 -1.14 27.20
CA ARG A 197 -7.29 -0.41 26.58
C ARG A 197 -6.86 0.29 25.29
N GLY A 198 -7.17 -0.32 24.14
CA GLY A 198 -7.00 0.25 22.81
C GLY A 198 -8.25 1.00 22.33
N ARG A 199 -8.17 1.58 21.11
CA ARG A 199 -9.36 2.09 20.38
C ARG A 199 -10.40 0.98 20.22
N SER A 200 -11.68 1.32 20.04
CA SER A 200 -12.71 0.33 19.74
C SER A 200 -12.32 -0.50 18.51
N GLY A 201 -12.22 -1.83 18.69
CA GLY A 201 -11.93 -2.75 17.60
C GLY A 201 -13.16 -2.98 16.72
N ARG A 202 -12.94 -3.16 15.42
CA ARG A 202 -13.97 -3.51 14.44
C ARG A 202 -13.69 -4.88 13.86
N SER A 203 -14.72 -5.73 13.82
CA SER A 203 -14.62 -7.06 13.22
C SER A 203 -14.31 -6.96 11.72
N LEU A 204 -13.54 -7.90 11.20
CA LEU A 204 -13.24 -8.04 9.77
C LEU A 204 -13.78 -9.38 9.26
N HIS A 205 -14.59 -9.33 8.21
CA HIS A 205 -14.97 -10.52 7.46
C HIS A 205 -13.88 -10.86 6.45
N ILE A 206 -13.40 -12.11 6.51
CA ILE A 206 -12.38 -12.63 5.60
C ILE A 206 -13.05 -13.44 4.49
N SER A 207 -12.73 -13.13 3.24
CA SER A 207 -13.22 -13.87 2.06
C SER A 207 -12.10 -14.12 1.06
N ARG A 208 -12.10 -15.29 0.44
CA ARG A 208 -11.10 -15.70 -0.56
C ARG A 208 -11.46 -15.18 -1.95
N GLU A 209 -10.45 -14.76 -2.69
CA GLU A 209 -10.55 -14.43 -4.12
C GLU A 209 -9.31 -14.95 -4.86
N LEU A 210 -9.47 -15.24 -6.14
CA LEU A 210 -8.37 -15.43 -7.09
C LEU A 210 -8.10 -14.08 -7.77
N THR A 211 -6.83 -13.72 -7.91
CA THR A 211 -6.42 -12.42 -8.47
C THR A 211 -5.52 -12.59 -9.67
N LEU A 212 -5.65 -11.67 -10.63
CA LEU A 212 -4.71 -11.47 -11.71
C LEU A 212 -4.08 -10.07 -11.60
N PRO A 213 -2.80 -9.91 -11.92
CA PRO A 213 -2.14 -8.62 -11.91
C PRO A 213 -2.59 -7.76 -13.08
N ARG A 214 -2.31 -6.46 -12.99
CA ARG A 214 -2.47 -5.52 -14.11
C ARG A 214 -1.47 -5.83 -15.22
N ALA A 215 -1.78 -5.45 -16.45
CA ALA A 215 -0.92 -5.71 -17.60
C ALA A 215 0.47 -5.06 -17.54
N TRP A 216 0.66 -4.01 -16.71
CA TRP A 216 1.97 -3.37 -16.50
C TRP A 216 2.84 -4.09 -15.45
N TYR A 217 2.27 -5.01 -14.68
CA TYR A 217 3.02 -5.75 -13.67
C TYR A 217 4.16 -6.53 -14.33
N SER A 218 5.35 -6.56 -13.72
CA SER A 218 6.56 -7.08 -14.37
C SER A 218 6.42 -8.52 -14.88
N GLY A 219 5.70 -9.38 -14.13
CA GLY A 219 5.42 -10.75 -14.55
C GLY A 219 4.55 -10.87 -15.81
N VAL A 220 3.68 -9.89 -16.06
CA VAL A 220 2.89 -9.80 -17.31
C VAL A 220 3.70 -9.10 -18.40
N GLY A 221 4.47 -8.07 -18.04
CA GLY A 221 5.36 -7.35 -18.95
C GLY A 221 6.33 -8.29 -19.67
N ALA A 222 6.87 -9.28 -18.96
CA ALA A 222 7.76 -10.31 -19.51
C ALA A 222 7.09 -11.27 -20.52
N LEU A 223 5.76 -11.26 -20.65
CA LEU A 223 5.05 -12.06 -21.64
C LEU A 223 5.03 -11.39 -23.03
N GLU A 224 5.43 -10.11 -23.10
CA GLU A 224 5.46 -9.32 -24.33
C GLU A 224 4.14 -9.36 -25.10
N LEU A 225 3.03 -9.26 -24.35
CA LEU A 225 1.68 -9.32 -24.93
C LEU A 225 1.49 -8.26 -26.03
N SER A 226 0.89 -8.67 -27.14
CA SER A 226 0.39 -7.76 -28.17
C SER A 226 -0.69 -6.82 -27.62
N ASP A 227 -1.02 -5.75 -28.33
CA ASP A 227 -2.09 -4.83 -27.89
C ASP A 227 -3.44 -5.54 -27.73
N GLU A 228 -3.72 -6.52 -28.58
CA GLU A 228 -4.94 -7.32 -28.51
C GLU A 228 -4.91 -8.26 -27.29
N GLU A 229 -3.79 -8.96 -27.06
CA GLU A 229 -3.60 -9.80 -25.87
C GLU A 229 -3.67 -8.97 -24.58
N ARG A 230 -3.13 -7.73 -24.56
CA ARG A 230 -3.23 -6.81 -23.41
C ARG A 230 -4.67 -6.43 -23.13
N ARG A 231 -5.47 -6.15 -24.17
CA ARG A 231 -6.90 -5.87 -24.00
C ARG A 231 -7.63 -7.10 -23.49
N ALA A 232 -7.34 -8.28 -24.05
CA ALA A 232 -7.91 -9.55 -23.58
C ALA A 232 -7.55 -9.83 -22.11
N TRP A 233 -6.31 -9.55 -21.69
CA TRP A 233 -5.86 -9.71 -20.31
C TRP A 233 -6.66 -8.84 -19.35
N GLU A 234 -6.84 -7.57 -19.68
CA GLU A 234 -7.62 -6.64 -18.85
C GLU A 234 -9.12 -6.99 -18.81
N GLN A 235 -9.65 -7.54 -19.91
CA GLN A 235 -11.02 -8.07 -19.95
C GLN A 235 -11.16 -9.32 -19.07
N LEU A 236 -10.21 -10.26 -19.14
CA LEU A 236 -10.16 -11.45 -18.29
C LEU A 236 -10.13 -11.06 -16.81
N ARG A 237 -9.26 -10.10 -16.43
CA ARG A 237 -9.18 -9.57 -15.07
C ARG A 237 -10.51 -8.95 -14.61
N SER A 238 -11.17 -8.19 -15.49
CA SER A 238 -12.47 -7.58 -15.19
C SER A 238 -13.59 -8.62 -15.06
N ARG A 239 -13.58 -9.66 -15.92
CA ARG A 239 -14.53 -10.79 -15.88
C ARG A 239 -14.35 -11.60 -14.59
N LEU A 240 -13.11 -11.89 -14.20
CA LEU A 240 -12.75 -12.55 -12.95
C LEU A 240 -13.27 -11.78 -11.73
N ALA A 241 -13.02 -10.48 -11.66
CA ALA A 241 -13.52 -9.63 -10.57
C ALA A 241 -15.05 -9.61 -10.50
N LYS A 242 -15.72 -9.43 -11.65
CA LYS A 242 -17.18 -9.43 -11.74
C LYS A 242 -17.79 -10.75 -11.27
N ALA A 243 -17.22 -11.88 -11.68
CA ALA A 243 -17.70 -13.21 -11.30
C ALA A 243 -17.59 -13.47 -9.78
N GLN A 244 -16.56 -12.94 -9.14
CA GLN A 244 -16.36 -13.02 -7.69
C GLN A 244 -17.17 -11.96 -6.91
N GLY A 245 -17.82 -11.02 -7.62
CA GLY A 245 -18.62 -9.96 -7.04
C GLY A 245 -17.79 -8.85 -6.39
N VAL A 246 -16.58 -8.60 -6.89
CA VAL A 246 -15.61 -7.69 -6.28
C VAL A 246 -15.18 -6.55 -7.19
N GLU A 247 -14.72 -5.46 -6.57
CA GLU A 247 -14.21 -4.27 -7.26
C GLU A 247 -12.71 -4.35 -7.52
N LEU A 248 -12.28 -3.74 -8.63
CA LEU A 248 -10.88 -3.49 -8.95
C LEU A 248 -10.54 -2.02 -8.68
N HIS A 249 -9.42 -1.76 -8.02
CA HIS A 249 -9.02 -0.40 -7.64
C HIS A 249 -8.95 0.58 -8.83
N ASP A 250 -8.55 0.13 -10.01
CA ASP A 250 -8.48 0.95 -11.23
C ASP A 250 -9.74 0.97 -12.08
N LYS A 251 -10.83 0.40 -11.59
CA LYS A 251 -12.14 0.42 -12.28
C LYS A 251 -13.21 1.14 -11.46
N VAL A 252 -12.94 1.51 -10.21
CA VAL A 252 -13.88 2.30 -9.40
C VAL A 252 -13.71 3.79 -9.67
N ASP A 253 -14.83 4.52 -9.58
CA ASP A 253 -14.83 5.98 -9.56
C ASP A 253 -14.51 6.46 -8.12
N GLY A 254 -13.23 6.76 -7.88
CA GLY A 254 -12.74 7.23 -6.58
C GLY A 254 -11.71 6.30 -5.92
N SER A 255 -11.60 6.35 -4.60
CA SER A 255 -10.65 5.53 -3.82
C SER A 255 -11.34 4.27 -3.29
N LEU A 256 -10.85 3.10 -3.69
CA LEU A 256 -11.30 1.81 -3.16
C LEU A 256 -10.72 1.58 -1.75
N VAL A 257 -11.56 1.57 -0.73
CA VAL A 257 -11.16 1.21 0.64
C VAL A 257 -11.22 -0.30 0.80
N LEU A 258 -10.06 -0.96 0.76
CA LEU A 258 -9.98 -2.40 0.86
C LEU A 258 -8.69 -2.85 1.54
N ASN A 259 -8.85 -3.61 2.62
CA ASN A 259 -7.75 -4.36 3.20
C ASN A 259 -7.68 -5.74 2.54
N ARG A 260 -6.47 -6.23 2.32
CA ARG A 260 -6.25 -7.60 1.82
C ARG A 260 -4.96 -8.19 2.36
N LEU A 261 -4.88 -9.51 2.34
CA LEU A 261 -3.64 -10.26 2.54
C LEU A 261 -3.32 -11.03 1.28
N PHE A 262 -2.04 -11.08 0.94
CA PHE A 262 -1.56 -11.71 -0.30
C PHE A 262 -2.20 -11.09 -1.55
N GLY A 263 -2.10 -11.78 -2.69
CA GLY A 263 -2.53 -11.21 -3.96
C GLY A 263 -1.59 -10.17 -4.55
N TYR A 264 -2.13 -9.36 -5.45
CA TYR A 264 -1.45 -8.20 -6.01
C TYR A 264 -1.84 -6.92 -5.27
N PRO A 265 -0.90 -5.97 -5.08
CA PRO A 265 -1.18 -4.69 -4.46
C PRO A 265 -2.08 -3.84 -5.36
N ASP A 266 -2.90 -2.99 -4.74
CA ASP A 266 -3.63 -1.93 -5.45
C ASP A 266 -2.72 -0.70 -5.71
N GLU A 267 -1.46 -0.93 -6.05
CA GLU A 267 -0.52 0.15 -6.34
C GLU A 267 -0.74 0.74 -7.73
N ARG A 268 -0.22 1.96 -7.95
CA ARG A 268 -0.34 2.67 -9.22
C ARG A 268 0.95 2.71 -10.04
N ARG A 269 2.11 2.51 -9.41
CA ARG A 269 3.43 2.76 -10.01
C ARG A 269 4.21 1.48 -10.31
N GLY A 270 3.97 0.39 -9.60
CA GLY A 270 4.69 -0.87 -9.82
C GLY A 270 6.11 -0.86 -9.29
N ASP A 271 6.48 0.11 -8.45
CA ASP A 271 7.84 0.31 -7.97
C ASP A 271 8.08 -0.28 -6.57
N MET A 272 7.03 -0.72 -5.86
CA MET A 272 7.16 -1.14 -4.47
C MET A 272 8.10 -2.31 -4.24
N ARG A 273 8.11 -3.28 -5.16
CA ARG A 273 9.04 -4.43 -5.08
C ARG A 273 10.49 -4.02 -5.25
N LEU A 274 10.74 -3.11 -6.20
CA LEU A 274 12.06 -2.53 -6.42
C LEU A 274 12.50 -1.71 -5.19
N ILE A 275 11.57 -0.96 -4.59
CA ILE A 275 11.81 -0.20 -3.35
C ILE A 275 12.23 -1.14 -2.22
N CYS A 276 11.49 -2.24 -2.01
CA CYS A 276 11.84 -3.21 -0.97
C CYS A 276 13.23 -3.80 -1.20
N GLU A 277 13.57 -4.15 -2.44
CA GLU A 277 14.89 -4.68 -2.76
C GLU A 277 16.01 -3.66 -2.52
N LEU A 278 15.82 -2.42 -2.97
CA LEU A 278 16.79 -1.35 -2.76
C LEU A 278 17.06 -1.12 -1.28
N LEU A 279 16.01 -1.07 -0.45
CA LEU A 279 16.14 -0.93 0.99
C LEU A 279 16.85 -2.13 1.62
N ASP A 280 16.64 -3.34 1.09
CA ASP A 280 17.33 -4.56 1.55
C ASP A 280 18.82 -4.57 1.20
N LEU A 281 19.19 -3.95 0.08
CA LEU A 281 20.58 -3.66 -0.28
C LEU A 281 21.18 -2.49 0.50
N GLY A 282 20.44 -1.90 1.44
CA GLY A 282 20.89 -0.77 2.26
C GLY A 282 20.82 0.60 1.57
N ALA A 283 20.07 0.72 0.47
CA ALA A 283 19.88 2.01 -0.19
C ALA A 283 19.02 2.95 0.66
N ASP A 284 19.36 4.23 0.65
CA ASP A 284 18.49 5.30 1.13
C ASP A 284 17.76 5.91 -0.08
N LEU A 285 16.44 5.95 0.00
CA LEU A 285 15.59 6.44 -1.08
C LEU A 285 15.02 7.84 -0.78
N GLU A 286 15.50 8.51 0.27
CA GLU A 286 15.19 9.91 0.53
C GLU A 286 15.63 10.79 -0.66
N GLY A 287 14.68 11.51 -1.26
CA GLY A 287 14.96 12.53 -2.29
C GLY A 287 15.02 12.05 -3.74
N GLY A 288 14.71 10.77 -4.03
CA GLY A 288 14.78 10.22 -5.40
C GLY A 288 13.68 9.21 -5.76
N LEU A 289 13.53 8.94 -7.06
CA LEU A 289 12.71 7.83 -7.54
C LEU A 289 13.53 6.54 -7.52
N ALA A 290 12.94 5.43 -7.06
CA ALA A 290 13.60 4.12 -6.96
C ALA A 290 14.30 3.68 -8.26
N ARG A 291 13.63 3.86 -9.40
CA ARG A 291 14.16 3.55 -10.74
C ARG A 291 15.41 4.34 -11.15
N ASN A 292 15.66 5.49 -10.52
CA ASN A 292 16.82 6.33 -10.81
C ASN A 292 18.00 6.02 -9.87
N HIS A 293 17.83 5.13 -8.90
CA HIS A 293 18.88 4.80 -7.95
C HIS A 293 20.02 4.04 -8.66
N PRO A 294 21.31 4.28 -8.34
CA PRO A 294 22.44 3.58 -8.98
C PRO A 294 22.38 2.05 -8.87
N LEU A 295 21.71 1.53 -7.83
CA LEU A 295 21.51 0.09 -7.63
C LEU A 295 20.25 -0.47 -8.30
N ALA A 296 19.46 0.34 -9.03
CA ALA A 296 18.16 -0.07 -9.55
C ALA A 296 18.24 -1.29 -10.48
N GLU A 297 19.20 -1.32 -11.40
CA GLU A 297 19.38 -2.46 -12.32
C GLU A 297 19.71 -3.75 -11.56
N ARG A 298 20.63 -3.68 -10.60
CA ARG A 298 20.99 -4.81 -9.73
C ARG A 298 19.80 -5.26 -8.89
N ALA A 299 19.03 -4.33 -8.35
CA ALA A 299 17.86 -4.60 -7.52
C ALA A 299 16.70 -5.20 -8.34
N GLN A 300 16.60 -4.90 -9.63
CA GLN A 300 15.51 -5.43 -10.46
C GLN A 300 15.49 -6.96 -10.49
N ALA A 301 16.67 -7.61 -10.49
CA ALA A 301 16.79 -9.06 -10.45
C ALA A 301 16.24 -9.68 -9.15
N GLY A 302 16.40 -8.98 -8.02
CA GLY A 302 15.93 -9.43 -6.71
C GLY A 302 14.47 -9.07 -6.40
N ALA A 303 13.93 -8.00 -7.02
CA ALA A 303 12.60 -7.48 -6.75
C ALA A 303 11.48 -8.53 -6.89
N GLY A 304 11.66 -9.54 -7.75
CA GLY A 304 10.72 -10.64 -7.94
C GLY A 304 10.41 -11.45 -6.68
N ARG A 305 11.33 -11.51 -5.69
CA ARG A 305 11.15 -12.30 -4.46
C ARG A 305 10.16 -11.69 -3.46
N TRP A 306 9.88 -10.39 -3.58
CA TRP A 306 9.01 -9.70 -2.63
C TRP A 306 7.54 -10.02 -2.90
N ARG A 307 6.84 -10.47 -1.85
CA ARG A 307 5.41 -10.78 -1.87
C ARG A 307 4.66 -9.76 -1.01
N LEU A 308 3.46 -9.40 -1.46
CA LEU A 308 2.55 -8.62 -0.63
C LEU A 308 2.10 -9.51 0.52
N LEU A 309 2.37 -9.09 1.75
CA LEU A 309 1.85 -9.74 2.95
C LEU A 309 0.47 -9.21 3.29
N ALA A 310 0.34 -7.89 3.37
CA ALA A 310 -0.94 -7.23 3.60
C ALA A 310 -0.99 -5.82 3.01
N GLN A 311 -2.18 -5.39 2.65
CA GLN A 311 -2.52 -4.01 2.34
C GLN A 311 -3.60 -3.56 3.32
N ILE A 312 -3.41 -2.39 3.93
CA ILE A 312 -4.36 -1.79 4.85
C ILE A 312 -4.74 -0.40 4.34
N SER A 313 -5.98 -0.27 3.88
CA SER A 313 -6.57 1.00 3.47
C SER A 313 -7.06 1.78 4.68
N ARG A 314 -6.97 3.10 4.60
CA ARG A 314 -7.70 3.96 5.53
C ARG A 314 -9.20 3.88 5.23
N GLY A 315 -9.99 3.31 6.16
CA GLY A 315 -11.44 3.13 5.99
C GLY A 315 -12.33 4.04 6.84
N ASP A 316 -11.78 5.01 7.57
CA ASP A 316 -12.55 5.92 8.42
C ASP A 316 -12.22 7.41 8.09
N PRO A 317 -13.22 8.22 7.68
CA PRO A 317 -13.08 9.66 7.49
C PRO A 317 -12.69 10.41 8.78
N SER A 318 -13.05 9.87 9.95
CA SER A 318 -12.90 10.51 11.26
C SER A 318 -11.62 10.14 12.04
N ALA A 319 -10.80 9.21 11.53
CA ALA A 319 -9.57 8.77 12.19
C ALA A 319 -8.29 9.41 11.60
N PRO A 320 -7.37 9.95 12.43
CA PRO A 320 -5.95 10.04 12.06
C PRO A 320 -5.22 8.73 12.42
N ALA A 321 -4.59 8.12 11.42
CA ALA A 321 -3.55 7.09 11.55
C ALA A 321 -2.51 7.13 10.40
N TRP A 322 -2.60 8.13 9.52
CA TRP A 322 -1.58 8.70 8.61
C TRP A 322 -2.29 9.75 7.77
N ALA A 323 -1.68 10.93 7.60
CA ALA A 323 -2.30 12.09 6.91
C ALA A 323 -2.18 11.99 5.39
N GLY A 324 -3.28 12.16 4.66
CA GLY A 324 -3.33 12.24 3.19
C GLY A 324 -4.44 11.40 2.57
N LYS A 325 -4.87 11.77 1.36
CA LYS A 325 -5.94 11.11 0.60
C LYS A 325 -5.45 9.78 0.02
N ASP A 326 -6.30 8.76 -0.02
CA ASP A 326 -6.04 7.47 -0.69
C ASP A 326 -4.80 6.71 -0.18
N ARG A 327 -4.35 7.01 1.05
CA ARG A 327 -3.15 6.39 1.62
C ARG A 327 -3.42 4.97 2.06
N ARG A 328 -2.53 4.07 1.66
CA ARG A 328 -2.54 2.67 2.06
C ARG A 328 -1.17 2.27 2.60
N LEU A 329 -1.20 1.48 3.66
CA LEU A 329 -0.03 0.77 4.13
C LEU A 329 0.08 -0.54 3.38
N TYR A 330 1.25 -0.79 2.82
CA TYR A 330 1.62 -2.05 2.21
C TYR A 330 2.71 -2.71 3.05
N LEU A 331 2.47 -3.95 3.45
CA LEU A 331 3.42 -4.79 4.13
C LEU A 331 3.96 -5.79 3.11
N TRP A 332 5.27 -5.76 2.91
CA TRP A 332 5.99 -6.63 1.98
C TRP A 332 6.92 -7.55 2.76
N ILE A 333 7.05 -8.80 2.30
CA ILE A 333 7.92 -9.80 2.88
C ILE A 333 8.66 -10.52 1.74
N ASP A 334 9.91 -10.91 1.97
CA ASP A 334 10.60 -11.79 1.02
C ASP A 334 10.06 -13.22 1.12
N GLU A 335 10.06 -13.92 0.00
CA GLU A 335 9.48 -15.26 -0.11
C GLU A 335 10.14 -16.28 0.83
N ASP A 336 11.46 -16.20 1.01
CA ASP A 336 12.20 -17.15 1.86
C ASP A 336 11.84 -16.96 3.33
N SER A 337 11.82 -15.72 3.82
CA SER A 337 11.36 -15.40 5.18
C SER A 337 9.90 -15.80 5.38
N LEU A 338 9.04 -15.63 4.38
CA LEU A 338 7.65 -16.09 4.46
C LEU A 338 7.57 -17.62 4.58
N ARG A 339 8.39 -18.36 3.83
CA ARG A 339 8.47 -19.83 3.85
C ARG A 339 8.90 -20.36 5.22
N ILE A 340 9.87 -19.72 5.86
CA ILE A 340 10.34 -20.09 7.21
C ILE A 340 9.56 -19.38 8.34
N ARG A 341 8.54 -18.59 7.99
CA ARG A 341 7.70 -17.81 8.91
C ARG A 341 8.47 -16.81 9.79
N ASP A 342 9.53 -16.22 9.24
CA ASP A 342 10.25 -15.11 9.84
C ASP A 342 9.64 -13.77 9.41
N PHE A 343 8.83 -13.18 10.28
CA PHE A 343 8.19 -11.88 10.03
C PHE A 343 9.02 -10.68 10.53
N SER A 344 10.25 -10.91 11.00
CA SER A 344 11.13 -9.84 11.49
C SER A 344 11.59 -8.87 10.39
N ARG A 345 11.60 -9.33 9.13
CA ARG A 345 12.08 -8.59 7.96
C ARG A 345 10.97 -7.93 7.13
N VAL A 346 9.74 -7.86 7.63
CA VAL A 346 8.64 -7.18 6.93
C VAL A 346 8.97 -5.70 6.69
N ARG A 347 8.73 -5.25 5.46
CA ARG A 347 8.86 -3.85 5.03
C ARG A 347 7.50 -3.18 4.98
N ALA A 348 7.37 -2.04 5.65
CA ALA A 348 6.16 -1.23 5.64
C ALA A 348 6.35 -0.03 4.70
N LEU A 349 5.53 0.07 3.65
CA LEU A 349 5.52 1.18 2.70
C LEU A 349 4.18 1.91 2.76
N LEU A 350 4.22 3.22 2.95
CA LEU A 350 3.02 4.07 2.94
C LEU A 350 2.94 4.84 1.62
N ARG A 351 1.87 4.65 0.86
CA ARG A 351 1.67 5.27 -0.45
C ARG A 351 0.29 5.86 -0.63
#